data_AF-X1SEZ7-F1
#
_entry.id   AF-X1SEZ7-F1
#
_cell.length_a   1.000
_cell.length_b   1.000
_cell.length_c   1.000
_cell.angle_alpha   90.00
_cell.angle_beta   90.00
_cell.angle_gamma   90.00
#
_symmetry.space_group_name_H-M   'P 1'
#
loop_
_entity.id
_entity.type
_entity.pdbx_description
1 polymer ?
#
loop_
_entity_poly.entity_id
_entity_poly.type
_entity_poly.pdbx_seq_one_letter_code
_entity_poly.pdbx_strand_id
1 'polypeptide(L)'
;MADTKKSRAEALEKLLPMQKADFLGILKAMEGLPVIIRLLDPPLHEFLPNLEDTLIEVNTLKIKNTNSVELAKKEKLLEIIKSLHEMNPMLGLRGCRLGLLYPEVYEMQIEAIIEAAIELTKQGIEVKPEIMVPLISHANEFKPICKKAREIANEKIKSAGLKLEYKVGTMIELPRAALTADKIAEDAEFFSYGTNDLTQTTFGISRDDAEGKFLLKYVEEKILEENPFEVLDREGVGRLV
;
A
#
# COMPACT_ATOMS: atom_id res chain seq x y z
N MET A 1 3.10 19.22 -8.50
CA MET A 1 2.86 18.31 -7.36
C MET A 1 2.24 19.09 -6.23
N ALA A 2 1.53 18.37 -5.37
CA ALA A 2 0.70 18.94 -4.34
C ALA A 2 1.47 19.06 -3.03
N ASP A 3 2.08 20.22 -2.78
CA ASP A 3 2.96 20.43 -1.61
C ASP A 3 2.16 20.80 -0.35
N THR A 4 0.85 20.99 -0.49
CA THR A 4 -0.05 21.36 0.61
C THR A 4 -1.15 20.32 0.74
N LYS A 5 -1.67 20.15 1.96
CA LYS A 5 -2.83 19.28 2.21
C LYS A 5 -4.00 19.58 1.25
N LYS A 6 -4.24 20.87 0.96
CA LYS A 6 -5.28 21.31 0.02
C LYS A 6 -5.02 20.81 -1.40
N SER A 7 -3.82 21.04 -1.93
CA SER A 7 -3.48 20.57 -3.27
C SER A 7 -3.48 19.05 -3.37
N ARG A 8 -3.18 18.31 -2.28
CA ARG A 8 -3.25 16.85 -2.27
C ARG A 8 -4.69 16.38 -2.35
N ALA A 9 -5.58 17.01 -1.57
CA ALA A 9 -7.02 16.75 -1.66
C ALA A 9 -7.55 16.97 -3.08
N GLU A 10 -7.21 18.10 -3.73
CA GLU A 10 -7.62 18.39 -5.12
C GLU A 10 -7.09 17.36 -6.14
N ALA A 11 -5.92 16.76 -5.89
CA ALA A 11 -5.39 15.70 -6.73
C ALA A 11 -6.09 14.36 -6.47
N LEU A 12 -6.38 14.04 -5.20
CA LEU A 12 -7.08 12.83 -4.79
C LEU A 12 -8.54 12.81 -5.27
N GLU A 13 -9.21 13.97 -5.34
CA GLU A 13 -10.54 14.11 -5.94
C GLU A 13 -10.59 13.65 -7.40
N LYS A 14 -9.48 13.74 -8.14
CA LYS A 14 -9.39 13.24 -9.52
C LYS A 14 -9.21 11.73 -9.58
N LEU A 15 -8.57 11.14 -8.57
CA LEU A 15 -8.33 9.70 -8.48
C LEU A 15 -9.56 8.94 -7.97
N LEU A 16 -10.35 9.56 -7.09
CA LEU A 16 -11.56 8.98 -6.52
C LEU A 16 -12.50 8.35 -7.56
N PRO A 17 -12.94 9.06 -8.63
CA PRO A 17 -13.85 8.47 -9.61
C PRO A 17 -13.20 7.32 -10.41
N MET A 18 -11.89 7.36 -10.61
CA MET A 18 -11.16 6.29 -11.30
C MET A 18 -11.13 5.02 -10.45
N GLN A 19 -10.68 5.13 -9.19
CA GLN A 19 -10.65 3.99 -8.28
C GLN A 19 -12.04 3.42 -8.01
N LYS A 20 -13.05 4.29 -7.83
CA LYS A 20 -14.44 3.84 -7.66
C LYS A 20 -14.91 3.02 -8.86
N ALA A 21 -14.61 3.46 -10.09
CA ALA A 21 -14.97 2.71 -11.30
C ALA A 21 -14.29 1.33 -11.35
N ASP A 22 -13.03 1.24 -10.95
CA ASP A 22 -12.31 -0.03 -10.87
C ASP A 22 -12.92 -0.96 -9.82
N PHE A 23 -13.22 -0.45 -8.62
CA PHE A 23 -13.87 -1.23 -7.56
C PHE A 23 -15.29 -1.66 -7.93
N LEU A 24 -16.04 -0.84 -8.67
CA LEU A 24 -17.33 -1.24 -9.22
C LEU A 24 -17.20 -2.47 -10.12
N GLY A 25 -16.20 -2.49 -11.01
CA GLY A 25 -15.93 -3.64 -11.88
C GLY A 25 -15.55 -4.89 -11.09
N ILE A 26 -14.61 -4.76 -10.16
CA ILE A 26 -14.10 -5.87 -9.35
C ILE A 26 -15.19 -6.46 -8.45
N LEU A 27 -15.88 -5.63 -7.68
CA LEU A 27 -16.90 -6.09 -6.74
C LEU A 27 -18.09 -6.70 -7.48
N LYS A 28 -18.47 -6.16 -8.64
CA LYS A 28 -19.54 -6.73 -9.47
C LYS A 28 -19.17 -8.10 -10.02
N ALA A 29 -17.91 -8.30 -10.44
CA ALA A 29 -17.44 -9.59 -10.92
C ALA A 29 -17.42 -10.67 -9.82
N MET A 30 -17.39 -10.25 -8.55
CA MET A 30 -17.28 -11.10 -7.37
C MET A 30 -18.59 -11.16 -6.56
N GLU A 31 -19.75 -11.03 -7.22
CA GLU A 31 -21.05 -11.08 -6.57
C GLU A 31 -21.19 -12.30 -5.62
N GLY A 32 -21.60 -12.03 -4.38
CA GLY A 32 -21.76 -13.02 -3.32
C GLY A 32 -20.46 -13.44 -2.59
N LEU A 33 -19.30 -13.10 -3.13
CA LEU A 33 -17.98 -13.49 -2.61
C LEU A 33 -17.27 -12.34 -1.87
N PRO A 34 -16.43 -12.64 -0.85
CA PRO A 34 -15.61 -11.63 -0.19
C PRO A 34 -14.50 -11.13 -1.12
N VAL A 35 -14.23 -9.82 -1.07
CA VAL A 35 -13.17 -9.17 -1.84
C VAL A 35 -12.26 -8.40 -0.89
N ILE A 36 -11.04 -8.91 -0.70
CA ILE A 36 -10.02 -8.25 0.11
C ILE A 36 -9.29 -7.21 -0.75
N ILE A 37 -9.38 -5.95 -0.35
CA ILE A 37 -8.75 -4.81 -1.04
C ILE A 37 -7.65 -4.27 -0.14
N ARG A 38 -6.40 -4.40 -0.59
CA ARG A 38 -5.24 -3.84 0.07
C ARG A 38 -5.14 -2.34 -0.22
N LEU A 39 -4.99 -1.52 0.82
CA LEU A 39 -4.72 -0.09 0.68
C LEU A 39 -3.34 0.15 0.05
N LEU A 40 -3.08 1.41 -0.35
CA LEU A 40 -1.83 1.77 -1.03
C LEU A 40 -0.62 1.34 -0.19
N ASP A 41 0.23 0.56 -0.85
CA ASP A 41 1.42 -0.05 -0.29
C ASP A 41 2.74 0.52 -0.85
N PRO A 42 2.92 0.73 -2.18
CA PRO A 42 4.22 1.14 -2.69
C PRO A 42 4.62 2.55 -2.23
N PRO A 43 5.94 2.81 -2.07
CA PRO A 43 6.47 4.13 -1.76
C PRO A 43 6.22 5.12 -2.89
N LEU A 44 6.17 6.42 -2.56
CA LEU A 44 5.81 7.45 -3.53
C LEU A 44 6.80 7.59 -4.69
N HIS A 45 8.08 7.26 -4.49
CA HIS A 45 9.09 7.39 -5.54
C HIS A 45 8.87 6.43 -6.71
N GLU A 46 8.15 5.31 -6.54
CA GLU A 46 7.78 4.42 -7.65
C GLU A 46 6.84 5.09 -8.66
N PHE A 47 6.13 6.14 -8.25
CA PHE A 47 5.27 6.93 -9.12
C PHE A 47 5.97 8.16 -9.73
N LEU A 48 7.27 8.35 -9.43
CA LEU A 48 8.05 9.49 -9.90
C LEU A 48 8.98 9.09 -11.06
N PRO A 49 9.36 10.03 -11.93
CA PRO A 49 10.43 9.80 -12.90
C PRO A 49 11.74 9.42 -12.20
N ASN A 50 12.60 8.69 -12.92
CA ASN A 50 13.91 8.29 -12.43
C ASN A 50 14.75 9.53 -12.04
N LEU A 51 15.46 9.42 -10.91
CA LEU A 51 16.32 10.48 -10.38
C LEU A 51 17.44 10.86 -11.36
N GLU A 52 18.11 9.87 -11.96
CA GLU A 52 19.21 10.08 -12.89
C GLU A 52 18.73 10.79 -14.16
N ASP A 53 17.65 10.31 -14.75
CA ASP A 53 17.04 10.94 -15.94
C ASP A 53 16.63 12.39 -15.66
N THR A 54 15.95 12.62 -14.54
CA THR A 54 15.51 13.98 -14.16
C THR A 54 16.70 14.90 -13.89
N LEU A 55 17.79 14.37 -13.31
CA LEU A 55 19.01 15.12 -13.06
C LEU A 55 19.72 15.50 -14.36
N ILE A 56 19.78 14.58 -15.34
CA ILE A 56 20.31 14.85 -16.69
C ILE A 56 19.47 15.93 -17.39
N GLU A 57 18.14 15.84 -17.32
CA GLU A 57 17.24 16.83 -17.91
C GLU A 57 17.46 18.23 -17.31
N VAL A 58 17.48 18.33 -15.97
CA VAL A 58 17.71 19.60 -15.27
C VAL A 58 19.07 20.20 -15.64
N ASN A 59 20.14 19.41 -15.64
CA ASN A 59 21.48 19.89 -16.00
C ASN A 59 21.54 20.34 -17.47
N THR A 60 20.88 19.61 -18.37
CA THR A 60 20.78 19.97 -19.79
C THR A 60 20.08 21.32 -19.97
N LEU A 61 18.97 21.56 -19.26
CA LEU A 61 18.24 22.83 -19.30
C LEU A 61 19.06 23.98 -18.71
N LYS A 62 19.86 23.74 -17.65
CA LYS A 62 20.78 24.74 -17.08
C LYS A 62 21.86 25.15 -18.08
N ILE A 63 22.47 24.18 -18.77
CA ILE A 63 23.53 24.44 -19.76
C ILE A 63 22.98 25.22 -20.95
N LYS A 64 21.75 24.94 -21.37
CA LYS A 64 21.06 25.67 -22.45
C LYS A 64 20.64 27.10 -22.06
N ASN A 65 21.00 27.57 -20.86
CA ASN A 65 20.73 28.90 -20.32
C ASN A 65 19.25 29.32 -20.45
N THR A 66 18.37 28.33 -20.35
CA THR A 66 16.93 28.52 -20.52
C THR A 66 16.36 28.94 -19.17
N ASN A 67 16.49 30.23 -18.82
CA ASN A 67 15.78 30.84 -17.68
C ASN A 67 14.27 30.81 -17.93
N SER A 68 13.68 29.63 -17.74
CA SER A 68 12.30 29.34 -18.07
C SER A 68 11.55 28.82 -16.85
N VAL A 69 10.24 29.06 -16.88
CA VAL A 69 9.27 28.46 -15.96
C VAL A 69 9.39 26.92 -15.95
N GLU A 70 9.84 26.32 -17.04
CA GLU A 70 10.08 24.89 -17.17
C GLU A 70 11.26 24.40 -16.31
N LEU A 71 12.39 25.13 -16.33
CA LEU A 71 13.55 24.81 -15.49
C LEU A 71 13.16 24.83 -14.00
N ALA A 72 12.46 25.87 -13.54
CA ALA A 72 12.03 25.98 -12.15
C ALA A 72 11.09 24.83 -11.73
N LYS A 73 10.21 24.37 -12.63
CA LYS A 73 9.34 23.20 -12.38
C LYS A 73 10.15 21.90 -12.27
N LYS A 74 11.12 21.70 -13.15
CA LYS A 74 11.98 20.50 -13.17
C LYS A 74 12.94 20.46 -11.98
N GLU A 75 13.47 21.61 -11.56
CA GLU A 75 14.28 21.71 -10.34
C GLU A 75 13.47 21.35 -9.10
N LYS A 76 12.26 21.87 -8.97
CA LYS A 76 11.36 21.51 -7.87
C LYS A 76 10.99 20.03 -7.88
N LEU A 77 10.76 19.45 -9.06
CA LEU A 77 10.54 18.02 -9.20
C LEU A 77 11.76 17.22 -8.74
N LEU A 78 12.97 17.63 -9.14
CA LEU A 78 14.21 16.99 -8.74
C LEU A 78 14.42 17.05 -7.21
N GLU A 79 14.08 18.17 -6.57
CA GLU A 79 14.12 18.29 -5.10
C GLU A 79 13.17 17.29 -4.42
N ILE A 80 11.95 17.12 -4.95
CA ILE A 80 10.98 16.15 -4.43
C ILE A 80 11.46 14.71 -4.64
N ILE A 81 11.98 14.38 -5.82
CA ILE A 81 12.52 13.05 -6.09
C ILE A 81 13.67 12.74 -5.12
N LYS A 82 14.56 13.70 -4.89
CA LYS A 82 15.66 13.53 -3.93
C LYS A 82 15.17 13.38 -2.49
N SER A 83 14.13 14.10 -2.08
CA SER A 83 13.61 14.01 -0.72
C SER A 83 12.84 12.70 -0.45
N LEU A 84 12.27 12.09 -1.49
CA LEU A 84 11.56 10.81 -1.42
C LEU A 84 12.44 9.61 -1.79
N HIS A 85 13.69 9.85 -2.18
CA HIS A 85 14.64 8.79 -2.48
C HIS A 85 15.11 8.14 -1.17
N GLU A 86 14.96 6.82 -1.10
CA GLU A 86 15.34 6.02 0.05
C GLU A 86 16.37 4.97 -0.37
N MET A 87 17.34 4.70 0.51
CA MET A 87 18.35 3.67 0.24
C MET A 87 17.76 2.25 0.17
N ASN A 88 16.75 1.98 1.00
CA ASN A 88 16.06 0.68 1.06
C ASN A 88 14.55 0.88 0.97
N PRO A 89 13.98 1.12 -0.23
CA PRO A 89 12.55 1.37 -0.45
C PRO A 89 11.61 0.34 0.20
N MET A 90 12.00 -0.93 0.18
CA MET A 90 11.24 -2.04 0.78
C MET A 90 10.94 -1.78 2.27
N LEU A 91 11.85 -1.15 3.01
CA LEU A 91 11.71 -0.89 4.45
C LEU A 91 11.40 0.59 4.77
N GLY A 92 11.10 1.40 3.75
CA GLY A 92 10.99 2.85 3.85
C GLY A 92 9.58 3.39 4.14
N LEU A 93 9.31 4.58 3.61
CA LEU A 93 8.05 5.31 3.75
C LEU A 93 7.01 4.78 2.76
N ARG A 94 6.35 3.70 3.16
CA ARG A 94 5.35 2.99 2.37
C ARG A 94 4.24 2.41 3.27
N GLY A 95 3.24 1.76 2.69
CA GLY A 95 2.16 1.09 3.42
C GLY A 95 1.49 1.96 4.49
N CYS A 96 1.21 1.38 5.66
CA CYS A 96 0.54 2.11 6.75
C CYS A 96 1.27 3.39 7.18
N ARG A 97 2.59 3.46 7.04
CA ARG A 97 3.40 4.61 7.46
C ARG A 97 3.08 5.82 6.58
N LEU A 98 2.95 5.58 5.27
CA LEU A 98 2.50 6.59 4.33
C LEU A 98 1.06 7.02 4.63
N GLY A 99 0.17 6.05 4.90
CA GLY A 99 -1.23 6.31 5.26
C GLY A 99 -1.38 7.08 6.57
N LEU A 100 -0.50 6.90 7.54
CA LEU A 100 -0.49 7.68 8.79
C LEU A 100 0.03 9.10 8.59
N LEU A 101 1.03 9.28 7.72
CA LEU A 101 1.61 10.60 7.42
C LEU A 101 0.70 11.44 6.51
N TYR A 102 0.02 10.79 5.58
CA TYR A 102 -0.92 11.40 4.63
C TYR A 102 -2.28 10.68 4.67
N PRO A 103 -3.07 10.85 5.75
CA PRO A 103 -4.34 10.17 5.95
C PRO A 103 -5.29 10.32 4.76
N GLU A 104 -5.31 11.48 4.11
CA GLU A 104 -6.15 11.76 2.95
C GLU A 104 -6.04 10.71 1.83
N VAL A 105 -4.89 10.04 1.68
CA VAL A 105 -4.70 8.96 0.70
C VAL A 105 -5.58 7.77 1.04
N TYR A 106 -5.50 7.26 2.27
CA TYR A 106 -6.30 6.12 2.70
C TYR A 106 -7.78 6.48 2.81
N GLU A 107 -8.09 7.69 3.28
CA GLU A 107 -9.47 8.19 3.36
C GLU A 107 -10.16 8.13 1.98
N MET A 108 -9.49 8.60 0.93
CA MET A 108 -10.00 8.55 -0.44
C MET A 108 -10.20 7.11 -0.94
N GLN A 109 -9.25 6.20 -0.68
CA GLN A 109 -9.38 4.80 -1.10
C GLN A 109 -10.55 4.11 -0.40
N ILE A 110 -10.70 4.31 0.91
CA ILE A 110 -11.79 3.75 1.70
C ILE A 110 -13.13 4.28 1.20
N GLU A 111 -13.21 5.59 0.91
CA GLU A 111 -14.39 6.21 0.31
C GLU A 111 -14.72 5.57 -1.05
N ALA A 112 -13.74 5.40 -1.94
CA ALA A 112 -13.94 4.76 -3.23
C ALA A 112 -14.48 3.33 -3.12
N ILE A 113 -13.92 2.52 -2.22
CA ILE A 113 -14.34 1.14 -1.96
C ILE A 113 -15.80 1.11 -1.49
N ILE A 114 -16.12 1.91 -0.49
CA ILE A 114 -17.45 1.90 0.15
C ILE A 114 -18.50 2.49 -0.79
N GLU A 115 -18.19 3.55 -1.54
CA GLU A 115 -19.12 4.11 -2.51
C GLU A 115 -19.44 3.14 -3.66
N ALA A 116 -18.43 2.41 -4.16
CA ALA A 116 -18.64 1.36 -5.15
C ALA A 116 -19.55 0.25 -4.59
N ALA A 117 -19.28 -0.22 -3.37
CA ALA A 117 -20.08 -1.25 -2.72
C ALA A 117 -21.53 -0.79 -2.47
N ILE A 118 -21.74 0.44 -2.02
CA ILE A 118 -23.08 1.05 -1.85
C ILE A 118 -23.84 1.09 -3.16
N GLU A 119 -23.18 1.50 -4.25
CA GLU A 119 -23.81 1.61 -5.56
C GLU A 119 -24.27 0.25 -6.10
N LEU A 120 -23.43 -0.79 -5.96
CA LEU A 120 -23.79 -2.16 -6.34
C LEU A 120 -24.90 -2.74 -5.46
N THR A 121 -24.84 -2.47 -4.15
CA THR A 121 -25.89 -2.91 -3.21
C THR A 121 -27.24 -2.30 -3.57
N LYS A 122 -27.28 -1.03 -3.99
CA LYS A 122 -28.52 -0.38 -4.49
C LYS A 122 -29.05 -1.02 -5.78
N GLN A 123 -28.18 -1.65 -6.57
CA GLN A 123 -28.56 -2.41 -7.76
C GLN A 123 -28.99 -3.85 -7.43
N GLY A 124 -28.99 -4.25 -6.15
CA GLY A 124 -29.36 -5.59 -5.70
C GLY A 124 -28.23 -6.62 -5.81
N ILE A 125 -27.00 -6.20 -6.08
CA ILE A 125 -25.82 -7.07 -6.18
C ILE A 125 -25.24 -7.25 -4.77
N GLU A 126 -25.07 -8.50 -4.35
CA GLU A 126 -24.47 -8.82 -3.05
C GLU A 126 -22.95 -8.62 -3.11
N VAL A 127 -22.41 -7.73 -2.26
CA VAL A 127 -20.98 -7.41 -2.18
C VAL A 127 -20.48 -7.49 -0.74
N LYS A 128 -19.25 -7.96 -0.55
CA LYS A 128 -18.61 -8.16 0.76
C LYS A 128 -17.17 -7.59 0.76
N PRO A 129 -17.01 -6.25 0.79
CA PRO A 129 -15.70 -5.63 0.79
C PRO A 129 -14.95 -5.84 2.11
N GLU A 130 -13.69 -6.24 2.03
CA GLU A 130 -12.79 -6.38 3.18
C GLU A 130 -11.58 -5.45 2.96
N ILE A 131 -11.41 -4.45 3.85
CA ILE A 131 -10.35 -3.44 3.73
C ILE A 131 -9.12 -3.91 4.50
N MET A 132 -7.99 -4.03 3.81
CA MET A 132 -6.75 -4.54 4.39
C MET A 132 -5.66 -3.46 4.44
N VAL A 133 -5.13 -3.24 5.64
CA VAL A 133 -4.02 -2.31 5.88
C VAL A 133 -2.67 -3.03 5.75
N PRO A 134 -1.77 -2.61 4.83
CA PRO A 134 -0.45 -3.20 4.66
C PRO A 134 0.59 -2.66 5.66
N LEU A 135 1.66 -3.41 5.85
CA LEU A 135 2.91 -3.08 6.54
C LEU A 135 2.76 -2.69 8.02
N ILE A 136 1.73 -3.18 8.69
CA ILE A 136 1.56 -3.00 10.12
C ILE A 136 2.67 -3.74 10.86
N SER A 137 3.29 -3.08 11.83
CA SER A 137 4.27 -3.67 12.74
C SER A 137 3.82 -3.58 14.21
N HIS A 138 2.91 -2.65 14.51
CA HIS A 138 2.41 -2.36 15.85
C HIS A 138 0.91 -2.06 15.85
N ALA A 139 0.19 -2.54 16.86
CA ALA A 139 -1.23 -2.20 17.08
C ALA A 139 -1.54 -0.68 17.05
N ASN A 140 -0.61 0.18 17.47
CA ASN A 140 -0.78 1.64 17.47
C ASN A 140 -0.66 2.26 16.06
N GLU A 141 -0.13 1.53 15.09
CA GLU A 141 -0.19 1.91 13.67
C GLU A 141 -1.56 1.53 13.10
N PHE A 142 -2.06 0.33 13.43
CA PHE A 142 -3.31 -0.19 12.89
C PHE A 142 -4.55 0.51 13.45
N LYS A 143 -4.61 0.68 14.78
CA LYS A 143 -5.76 1.23 15.49
C LYS A 143 -6.30 2.56 14.94
N PRO A 144 -5.48 3.61 14.70
CA PRO A 144 -5.97 4.87 14.14
C PRO A 144 -6.50 4.71 12.72
N ILE A 145 -5.86 3.88 11.89
CA ILE A 145 -6.30 3.61 10.51
C ILE A 145 -7.64 2.85 10.53
N CYS A 146 -7.74 1.80 11.34
CA CYS A 146 -8.95 1.00 11.50
C CYS A 146 -10.12 1.86 11.99
N LYS A 147 -9.88 2.71 13.00
CA LYS A 147 -10.88 3.67 13.48
C LYS A 147 -11.37 4.59 12.37
N LYS A 148 -10.45 5.20 11.62
CA LYS A 148 -10.78 6.12 10.54
C LYS A 148 -11.52 5.43 9.38
N ALA A 149 -11.15 4.20 9.05
CA ALA A 149 -11.84 3.40 8.04
C ALA A 149 -13.28 3.11 8.43
N ARG A 150 -13.51 2.71 9.69
CA ARG A 150 -14.86 2.48 10.22
C ARG A 150 -15.68 3.76 10.27
N GLU A 151 -15.08 4.90 10.64
CA GLU A 151 -15.76 6.20 10.64
C GLU A 151 -16.29 6.55 9.24
N ILE A 152 -15.44 6.52 8.22
CA ILE A 152 -15.81 6.86 6.83
C ILE A 152 -16.85 5.88 6.29
N ALA A 153 -16.61 4.58 6.47
CA ALA A 153 -17.50 3.55 5.96
C ALA A 153 -18.90 3.68 6.58
N ASN A 154 -18.99 3.80 7.91
CA ASN A 154 -20.26 3.92 8.61
C ASN A 154 -21.01 5.21 8.24
N GLU A 155 -20.30 6.33 8.09
CA GLU A 155 -20.90 7.60 7.67
C GLU A 155 -21.54 7.49 6.27
N LYS A 156 -20.82 6.91 5.31
CA LYS A 156 -21.30 6.72 3.93
C LYS A 156 -22.46 5.73 3.85
N ILE A 157 -22.36 4.60 4.54
CA ILE A 157 -23.42 3.58 4.60
C ILE A 157 -24.68 4.16 5.22
N LYS A 158 -24.56 4.88 6.35
CA LYS A 158 -25.68 5.55 7.01
C LYS A 158 -26.33 6.60 6.10
N SER A 159 -25.53 7.40 5.41
CA SER A 159 -26.02 8.43 4.48
C SER A 159 -26.73 7.82 3.27
N ALA A 160 -26.33 6.62 2.84
CA ALA A 160 -26.98 5.90 1.76
C ALA A 160 -28.29 5.21 2.17
N GLY A 161 -28.58 5.10 3.48
CA GLY A 161 -29.82 4.51 4.00
C GLY A 161 -29.96 3.01 3.77
N LEU A 162 -28.84 2.28 3.64
CA LEU A 162 -28.82 0.83 3.39
C LEU A 162 -27.97 0.08 4.42
N LYS A 163 -28.07 -1.25 4.40
CA LYS A 163 -27.16 -2.14 5.14
C LYS A 163 -26.11 -2.66 4.19
N LEU A 164 -24.84 -2.47 4.54
CA LEU A 164 -23.69 -3.02 3.85
C LEU A 164 -22.74 -3.55 4.91
N GLU A 165 -22.39 -4.83 4.83
CA GLU A 165 -21.37 -5.42 5.68
C GLU A 165 -19.99 -5.20 5.06
N TYR A 166 -19.01 -4.90 5.89
CA TYR A 166 -17.60 -4.78 5.51
C TYR A 166 -16.76 -5.21 6.70
N LYS A 167 -15.49 -5.56 6.45
CA LYS A 167 -14.52 -5.83 7.50
C LYS A 167 -13.28 -4.97 7.34
N VAL A 168 -12.59 -4.71 8.44
CA VAL A 168 -11.25 -4.10 8.43
C VAL A 168 -10.26 -5.05 9.07
N GLY A 169 -9.22 -5.38 8.34
CA GLY A 169 -8.15 -6.28 8.78
C GLY A 169 -6.79 -5.78 8.34
N THR A 170 -5.78 -6.62 8.54
CA THR A 170 -4.40 -6.23 8.24
C THR A 170 -3.59 -7.36 7.67
N MET A 171 -2.56 -6.99 6.92
CA MET A 171 -1.55 -7.91 6.48
C MET A 171 -0.54 -8.16 7.62
N ILE A 172 -0.27 -9.43 7.91
CA ILE A 172 0.82 -9.85 8.80
C ILE A 172 2.01 -10.20 7.92
N GLU A 173 2.89 -9.23 7.74
CA GLU A 173 4.05 -9.32 6.83
C GLU A 173 5.35 -8.81 7.44
N LEU A 174 5.32 -8.44 8.72
CA LEU A 174 6.50 -8.07 9.50
C LEU A 174 6.62 -8.98 10.73
N PRO A 175 7.83 -9.47 11.08
CA PRO A 175 8.02 -10.36 12.22
C PRO A 175 7.48 -9.79 13.52
N ARG A 176 7.60 -8.47 13.73
CA ARG A 176 7.03 -7.80 14.91
C ARG A 176 5.50 -7.91 14.99
N ALA A 177 4.81 -7.85 13.85
CA ALA A 177 3.37 -8.00 13.79
C ALA A 177 2.95 -9.41 14.19
N ALA A 178 3.63 -10.43 13.65
CA ALA A 178 3.42 -11.83 14.04
C ALA A 178 3.67 -12.05 15.54
N LEU A 179 4.77 -11.53 16.08
CA LEU A 179 5.14 -11.69 17.49
C LEU A 179 4.18 -10.98 18.47
N THR A 180 3.45 -9.96 18.00
CA THR A 180 2.50 -9.18 18.82
C THR A 180 1.08 -9.26 18.26
N ALA A 181 0.78 -10.35 17.55
CA ALA A 181 -0.48 -10.54 16.84
C ALA A 181 -1.69 -10.49 17.78
N ASP A 182 -1.54 -10.89 19.05
CA ASP A 182 -2.57 -10.78 20.08
C ASP A 182 -3.07 -9.34 20.25
N LYS A 183 -2.18 -8.35 20.19
CA LYS A 183 -2.51 -6.93 20.31
C LYS A 183 -3.15 -6.35 19.06
N ILE A 184 -2.74 -6.83 17.90
CA ILE A 184 -3.30 -6.38 16.62
C ILE A 184 -4.72 -6.96 16.44
N ALA A 185 -4.94 -8.20 16.87
CA ALA A 185 -6.22 -8.90 16.82
C ALA A 185 -7.32 -8.26 17.67
N GLU A 186 -6.98 -7.40 18.65
CA GLU A 186 -7.97 -6.64 19.43
C GLU A 186 -8.85 -5.73 18.54
N ASP A 187 -8.29 -5.21 17.45
CA ASP A 187 -8.99 -4.32 16.51
C ASP A 187 -9.28 -4.97 15.14
N ALA A 188 -8.44 -5.91 14.70
CA ALA A 188 -8.49 -6.51 13.36
C ALA A 188 -9.50 -7.66 13.24
N GLU A 189 -10.28 -7.65 12.17
CA GLU A 189 -11.33 -8.66 11.92
C GLU A 189 -10.83 -9.86 11.10
N PHE A 190 -9.66 -9.72 10.46
CA PHE A 190 -8.97 -10.79 9.75
C PHE A 190 -7.47 -10.48 9.65
N PHE A 191 -6.67 -11.53 9.46
CA PHE A 191 -5.27 -11.46 9.05
C PHE A 191 -5.09 -12.06 7.66
N SER A 192 -4.20 -11.44 6.89
CA SER A 192 -3.69 -11.99 5.64
C SER A 192 -2.17 -12.05 5.74
N TYR A 193 -1.57 -13.21 5.55
CA TYR A 193 -0.11 -13.32 5.66
C TYR A 193 0.56 -12.93 4.34
N GLY A 194 1.27 -11.80 4.35
CA GLY A 194 2.14 -11.37 3.26
C GLY A 194 3.46 -12.10 3.34
N THR A 195 3.48 -13.40 3.02
CA THR A 195 4.65 -14.25 3.24
C THR A 195 5.87 -13.82 2.45
N ASN A 196 5.72 -13.11 1.33
CA ASN A 196 6.86 -12.56 0.61
C ASN A 196 7.66 -11.58 1.49
N ASP A 197 7.02 -10.52 1.98
CA ASP A 197 7.67 -9.53 2.84
C ASP A 197 8.06 -10.11 4.22
N LEU A 198 7.26 -11.06 4.74
CA LEU A 198 7.61 -11.78 5.96
C LEU A 198 8.89 -12.62 5.76
N THR A 199 9.05 -13.31 4.63
CA THR A 199 10.27 -14.04 4.27
C THR A 199 11.43 -13.07 4.12
N GLN A 200 11.27 -11.95 3.38
CA GLN A 200 12.33 -10.96 3.19
C GLN A 200 12.88 -10.46 4.54
N THR A 201 11.99 -10.10 5.46
CA THR A 201 12.37 -9.54 6.76
C THR A 201 12.82 -10.58 7.78
N THR A 202 12.33 -11.82 7.69
CA THR A 202 12.78 -12.92 8.57
C THR A 202 14.17 -13.42 8.17
N PHE A 203 14.43 -13.58 6.87
CA PHE A 203 15.75 -13.96 6.36
C PHE A 203 16.73 -12.79 6.28
N GLY A 204 16.24 -11.55 6.28
CA GLY A 204 17.07 -10.36 6.11
C GLY A 204 17.60 -10.20 4.68
N ILE A 205 16.80 -10.59 3.68
CA ILE A 205 17.19 -10.58 2.27
C ILE A 205 16.13 -9.84 1.42
N SER A 206 16.60 -9.02 0.49
CA SER A 206 15.78 -8.46 -0.59
C SER A 206 15.61 -9.53 -1.67
N ARG A 207 14.38 -9.83 -2.07
CA ARG A 207 14.07 -10.84 -3.09
C ARG A 207 14.75 -10.48 -4.42
N ASP A 208 14.58 -9.25 -4.86
CA ASP A 208 15.10 -8.74 -6.13
C ASP A 208 16.63 -8.84 -6.18
N ASP A 209 17.31 -8.59 -5.05
CA ASP A 209 18.76 -8.72 -4.95
C ASP A 209 19.23 -10.17 -4.81
N ALA A 210 18.48 -11.00 -4.08
CA ALA A 210 18.88 -12.36 -3.75
C ALA A 210 18.80 -13.28 -4.97
N GLU A 211 17.67 -13.26 -5.71
CA GLU A 211 17.43 -14.12 -6.87
C GLU A 211 18.51 -13.95 -7.94
N GLY A 212 18.94 -12.71 -8.21
CA GLY A 212 19.94 -12.40 -9.23
C GLY A 212 21.40 -12.55 -8.82
N LYS A 213 21.70 -12.79 -7.52
CA LYS A 213 23.08 -12.73 -7.00
C LYS A 213 23.56 -14.02 -6.35
N PHE A 214 22.87 -14.51 -5.32
CA PHE A 214 23.38 -15.60 -4.48
C PHE A 214 22.39 -16.73 -4.19
N LEU A 215 21.08 -16.48 -4.33
CA LEU A 215 20.07 -17.42 -3.87
C LEU A 215 20.10 -18.74 -4.65
N LEU A 216 20.29 -18.68 -5.96
CA LEU A 216 20.45 -19.88 -6.81
C LEU A 216 21.63 -20.74 -6.31
N LYS A 217 22.77 -20.11 -6.04
CA LYS A 217 23.96 -20.81 -5.53
C LYS A 217 23.70 -21.45 -4.16
N TYR A 218 22.95 -20.79 -3.28
CA TYR A 218 22.60 -21.36 -1.96
C TYR A 218 21.77 -22.64 -2.10
N VAL A 219 20.85 -22.70 -3.06
CA VAL A 219 20.05 -23.89 -3.34
C VAL A 219 20.90 -24.98 -4.00
N GLU A 220 21.73 -24.64 -4.99
CA GLU A 220 22.62 -25.60 -5.66
C GLU A 220 23.64 -26.25 -4.69
N GLU A 221 24.17 -25.46 -3.75
CA GLU A 221 25.11 -25.93 -2.71
C GLU A 221 24.40 -26.53 -1.49
N LYS A 222 23.06 -26.61 -1.48
CA LYS A 222 22.25 -27.12 -0.37
C LYS A 222 22.47 -26.40 0.96
N ILE A 223 22.82 -25.12 0.91
CA ILE A 223 22.79 -24.22 2.07
C ILE A 223 21.33 -23.97 2.46
N LEU A 224 20.47 -23.82 1.46
CA LEU A 224 19.02 -23.87 1.60
C LEU A 224 18.50 -25.08 0.82
N GLU A 225 17.51 -25.78 1.38
CA GLU A 225 16.90 -26.92 0.68
C GLU A 225 16.13 -26.47 -0.57
N GLU A 226 15.39 -25.36 -0.44
CA GLU A 226 14.55 -24.79 -1.49
C GLU A 226 14.61 -23.25 -1.44
N ASN A 227 14.16 -22.59 -2.51
CA ASN A 227 14.00 -21.14 -2.52
C ASN A 227 12.87 -20.72 -1.55
N PRO A 228 13.15 -19.94 -0.48
CA PRO A 228 12.15 -19.58 0.54
C PRO A 228 11.06 -18.61 0.03
N PHE A 229 11.22 -18.04 -1.17
CA PHE A 229 10.20 -17.24 -1.85
C PHE A 229 9.24 -18.06 -2.71
N GLU A 230 9.59 -19.32 -3.00
CA GLU A 230 8.76 -20.25 -3.75
C GLU A 230 8.10 -21.28 -2.81
N VAL A 231 8.86 -21.77 -1.84
CA VAL A 231 8.41 -22.72 -0.82
C VAL A 231 8.49 -22.05 0.54
N LEU A 232 7.38 -22.02 1.27
CA LEU A 232 7.36 -21.46 2.63
C LEU A 232 8.36 -22.20 3.52
N ASP A 233 9.34 -21.46 4.05
CA ASP A 233 10.21 -21.93 5.13
C ASP A 233 9.37 -22.20 6.38
N ARG A 234 9.13 -23.47 6.68
CA ARG A 234 8.29 -23.89 7.81
C ARG A 234 9.00 -23.76 9.17
N GLU A 235 10.33 -23.80 9.20
CA GLU A 235 11.09 -23.80 10.44
C GLU A 235 11.37 -22.40 10.97
N GLY A 236 11.55 -21.41 10.10
CA GLY A 236 11.67 -20.00 10.45
C GLY A 236 10.37 -19.24 10.22
N VAL A 237 10.09 -18.86 8.98
CA VAL A 237 8.92 -18.01 8.62
C VAL A 237 7.61 -18.63 9.09
N GLY A 238 7.44 -19.93 8.95
CA GLY A 238 6.24 -20.67 9.37
C GLY A 238 6.02 -20.66 10.89
N ARG A 239 7.01 -20.32 11.72
CA ARG A 239 6.83 -20.11 13.17
C ARG A 239 6.20 -18.76 13.50
N LEU A 240 6.21 -17.83 12.55
CA LEU A 240 5.58 -16.52 12.64
C LEU A 240 4.15 -16.53 12.05
N VAL A 241 3.74 -17.62 11.41
CA VAL A 241 2.39 -17.81 10.85
C VAL A 241 1.50 -18.53 11.85
#